data_AF-A0A835PPG6-F1
#
_entry.id   AF-A0A835PPG6-F1
#
_cell.length_a   1.000
_cell.length_b   1.000
_cell.length_c   1.000
_cell.angle_alpha   90.00
_cell.angle_beta   90.00
_cell.angle_gamma   90.00
#
_symmetry.space_group_name_H-M   'P 1'
#
loop_
_entity.id
_entity.type
_entity.pdbx_description
1 polymer ?
#
loop_
_entity_poly.entity_id
_entity_poly.type
_entity_poly.pdbx_seq_one_letter_code
_entity_poly.pdbx_strand_id
1 'polypeptide(L)'
;MELFAAIRDDPTYSRFRNVRVVSRANLVTYRGPTMVANTLHAAAILLKEAGDWDWFINLSASDYPLVTQDDLLYSLSSLPRQLNFIEHTSDIGWKEYQRAKPVIIDPGLYSLHKSDVFWITEKRSVATAYKLFTDHKLC
;
A
#
# COMPACT_ATOMS: atom_id res chain seq x y z
N MET A 1 1.49 -15.62 14.53
CA MET A 1 1.26 -17.06 14.22
C MET A 1 -0.22 -17.40 14.23
N GLU A 2 -1.04 -16.77 15.08
CA GLU A 2 -2.48 -17.05 15.19
C GLU A 2 -3.28 -16.83 13.90
N LEU A 3 -3.10 -15.69 13.21
CA LEU A 3 -3.81 -15.40 11.95
C LEU A 3 -3.53 -16.41 10.84
N PHE A 4 -2.28 -16.85 10.71
CA PHE A 4 -1.90 -17.85 9.71
C PHE A 4 -2.57 -19.19 9.99
N ALA A 5 -2.58 -19.63 11.26
CA ALA A 5 -3.28 -20.84 11.67
C ALA A 5 -4.79 -20.71 11.43
N ALA A 6 -5.40 -19.58 11.81
CA ALA A 6 -6.82 -19.33 11.60
C ALA A 6 -7.22 -19.42 10.12
N ILE A 7 -6.44 -18.85 9.20
CA ILE A 7 -6.73 -18.92 7.76
C ILE A 7 -6.50 -20.33 7.21
N ARG A 8 -5.46 -21.03 7.67
CA ARG A 8 -5.16 -22.39 7.23
C ARG A 8 -6.22 -23.39 7.68
N ASP A 9 -6.72 -23.23 8.91
CA ASP A 9 -7.61 -24.19 9.56
C ASP A 9 -9.10 -23.92 9.23
N ASP A 10 -9.42 -22.78 8.62
CA ASP A 10 -10.77 -22.47 8.13
C ASP A 10 -11.14 -23.35 6.91
N PRO A 11 -12.27 -24.09 6.94
CA PRO A 11 -12.71 -24.96 5.84
C PRO A 11 -12.95 -24.24 4.51
N THR A 12 -13.36 -22.97 4.55
CA THR A 12 -13.65 -22.16 3.37
C THR A 12 -12.35 -21.72 2.71
N TYR A 13 -11.45 -21.12 3.48
CA TYR A 13 -10.18 -20.63 2.94
C TYR A 13 -9.27 -21.77 2.47
N SER A 14 -9.25 -22.90 3.19
CA SER A 14 -8.52 -24.09 2.76
C SER A 14 -9.07 -24.72 1.47
N ARG A 15 -10.39 -24.65 1.25
CA ARG A 15 -11.02 -25.11 0.00
C ARG A 15 -10.69 -24.23 -1.20
N PHE A 16 -10.84 -22.91 -1.07
CA PHE A 16 -10.70 -22.00 -2.20
C PHE A 16 -9.26 -21.53 -2.45
N ARG A 17 -8.40 -21.51 -1.42
CA ARG A 17 -6.96 -21.17 -1.51
C ARG A 17 -6.66 -19.81 -2.17
N ASN A 18 -7.64 -18.90 -2.15
CA ASN A 18 -7.56 -17.55 -2.70
C ASN A 18 -7.25 -16.48 -1.64
N VAL A 19 -7.07 -16.88 -0.37
CA VAL A 19 -6.62 -16.01 0.72
C VAL A 19 -5.24 -16.47 1.16
N ARG A 20 -4.28 -15.55 1.23
CA ARG A 20 -2.90 -15.82 1.64
C ARG A 20 -2.45 -14.80 2.67
N VAL A 21 -1.63 -15.25 3.62
CA VAL A 21 -1.00 -14.40 4.63
C VAL A 21 0.50 -14.37 4.39
N VAL A 22 1.08 -13.16 4.37
CA VAL A 22 2.53 -13.01 4.30
C VAL A 22 3.14 -13.52 5.61
N SER A 23 3.91 -14.61 5.54
CA SER A 23 4.46 -15.29 6.71
C SER A 23 5.48 -14.43 7.47
N ARG A 24 6.27 -13.63 6.75
CA ARG A 24 7.19 -12.62 7.29
C ARG A 24 6.53 -11.25 7.21
N ALA A 25 5.76 -10.91 8.24
CA ALA A 25 5.11 -9.60 8.32
C ALA A 25 6.15 -8.47 8.32
N ASN A 26 5.94 -7.48 7.46
CA ASN A 26 6.71 -6.25 7.50
C ASN A 26 6.30 -5.42 8.73
N LEU A 27 7.26 -4.83 9.42
CA LEU A 27 6.95 -3.80 10.41
C LEU A 27 6.56 -2.52 9.66
N VAL A 28 5.35 -2.02 9.92
CA VAL A 28 4.82 -0.82 9.26
C VAL A 28 4.84 0.34 10.25
N THR A 29 5.60 1.37 9.89
CA THR A 29 5.70 2.64 10.61
C THR A 29 4.78 3.67 9.97
N TYR A 30 3.93 4.32 10.78
CA TYR A 30 3.06 5.38 10.28
C TYR A 30 3.91 6.56 9.77
N ARG A 31 3.55 7.11 8.60
CA ARG A 31 4.33 8.13 7.84
C ARG A 31 5.70 7.66 7.34
N GLY A 32 6.05 6.39 7.53
CA GLY A 32 7.30 5.82 7.05
C GLY A 32 7.20 5.19 5.65
N PRO A 33 8.33 5.05 4.94
CA PRO A 33 8.42 4.31 3.69
C PRO A 33 8.01 2.83 3.80
N THR A 34 8.04 2.24 5.00
CA THR A 34 7.58 0.86 5.25
C THR A 34 6.13 0.62 4.84
N MET A 35 5.26 1.63 4.90
CA MET A 35 3.88 1.55 4.37
C MET A 35 3.87 1.22 2.87
N VAL A 36 4.67 1.93 2.08
CA VAL A 36 4.79 1.72 0.63
C VAL A 36 5.49 0.40 0.34
N ALA A 37 6.56 0.09 1.10
CA ALA A 37 7.27 -1.17 0.97
C ALA A 37 6.36 -2.38 1.20
N ASN A 38 5.40 -2.28 2.13
CA ASN A 38 4.43 -3.34 2.39
C ASN A 38 3.51 -3.60 1.19
N THR A 39 2.98 -2.54 0.57
CA THR A 39 2.16 -2.65 -0.64
C THR A 39 2.96 -3.22 -1.81
N LEU A 40 4.21 -2.78 -2.01
CA LEU A 40 5.09 -3.30 -3.06
C LEU A 40 5.44 -4.78 -2.84
N HIS A 41 5.67 -5.20 -1.60
CA HIS A 41 5.90 -6.61 -1.27
C HIS A 41 4.67 -7.45 -1.63
N ALA A 42 3.46 -7.00 -1.29
CA ALA A 42 2.22 -7.70 -1.66
C ALA A 42 2.04 -7.79 -3.19
N ALA A 43 2.27 -6.69 -3.92
CA ALA A 43 2.20 -6.67 -5.37
C ALA A 43 3.20 -7.64 -6.02
N ALA A 44 4.44 -7.70 -5.50
CA ALA A 44 5.46 -8.63 -5.99
C ALA A 44 5.07 -10.10 -5.79
N ILE A 45 4.42 -10.43 -4.66
CA ILE A 45 3.88 -11.77 -4.41
C ILE A 45 2.77 -12.09 -5.42
N LEU A 46 1.83 -11.18 -5.65
CA LEU A 46 0.73 -11.40 -6.60
C LEU A 46 1.25 -11.55 -8.05
N LEU A 47 2.24 -10.76 -8.46
CA LEU A 47 2.85 -10.89 -9.79
C LEU A 47 3.57 -12.23 -9.99
N LYS A 48 4.11 -12.82 -8.92
CA LYS A 48 4.90 -14.05 -8.99
C LYS A 48 4.05 -15.31 -8.76
N GLU A 49 3.05 -15.24 -7.89
CA GLU A 49 2.39 -16.41 -7.33
C GLU A 49 0.86 -16.39 -7.38
N ALA A 50 0.23 -15.23 -7.66
CA ALA A 50 -1.17 -15.21 -8.02
C ALA A 50 -1.26 -15.48 -9.52
N GLY A 51 -2.24 -16.29 -9.93
CA GLY A 51 -2.48 -16.60 -11.34
C GLY A 51 -2.99 -15.37 -12.08
N ASP A 52 -4.02 -15.54 -12.90
CA ASP A 52 -4.58 -14.42 -13.64
C ASP A 52 -5.39 -13.50 -12.71
N TRP A 53 -5.02 -12.22 -12.69
CA TRP A 53 -5.76 -11.14 -12.04
C TRP A 53 -5.65 -9.87 -12.89
N ASP A 54 -6.71 -9.05 -12.88
CA ASP A 54 -6.78 -7.85 -13.73
C ASP A 54 -6.49 -6.56 -12.96
N TRP A 55 -6.90 -6.49 -11.69
CA TRP A 55 -6.87 -5.27 -10.89
C TRP A 55 -6.23 -5.51 -9.53
N PHE A 56 -5.31 -4.62 -9.13
CA PHE A 56 -4.75 -4.58 -7.78
C PHE A 56 -5.44 -3.48 -6.98
N ILE A 57 -6.07 -3.86 -5.87
CA ILE A 57 -6.76 -2.92 -4.96
C ILE A 57 -6.15 -3.08 -3.57
N ASN A 58 -5.51 -2.03 -3.06
CA ASN A 58 -4.99 -2.03 -1.70
C ASN A 58 -6.06 -1.59 -0.69
N LEU A 59 -6.20 -2.34 0.40
CA LEU A 59 -7.13 -2.05 1.49
C LEU A 59 -6.41 -2.13 2.83
N SER A 60 -6.91 -1.36 3.80
CA SER A 60 -6.54 -1.38 5.20
C SER A 60 -7.69 -1.93 6.05
N ALA A 61 -7.42 -2.21 7.33
CA ALA A 61 -8.44 -2.71 8.26
C ALA A 61 -9.59 -1.72 8.53
N SER A 62 -9.43 -0.44 8.16
CA SER A 62 -10.45 0.60 8.32
C SER A 62 -11.28 0.86 7.07
N ASP A 63 -10.94 0.24 5.94
CA ASP A 63 -11.69 0.43 4.69
C ASP A 63 -12.96 -0.45 4.68
N TYR A 64 -14.04 0.07 4.10
CA TYR A 64 -15.31 -0.63 4.00
C TYR A 64 -15.93 -0.45 2.60
N PRO A 65 -16.41 -1.52 1.95
CA PRO A 65 -17.00 -1.40 0.61
C PRO A 65 -18.34 -0.66 0.68
N LEU A 66 -18.51 0.34 -0.20
CA LEU A 66 -19.77 1.08 -0.35
C LEU A 66 -20.65 0.56 -1.48
N VAL A 67 -20.12 -0.35 -2.31
CA VAL A 67 -20.80 -0.99 -3.43
C VAL A 67 -20.69 -2.50 -3.27
N THR A 68 -21.60 -3.24 -3.91
CA THR A 68 -21.55 -4.70 -3.88
C THR A 68 -20.41 -5.23 -4.75
N GLN A 69 -20.05 -6.50 -4.55
CA GLN A 69 -19.05 -7.17 -5.40
C GLN A 69 -19.49 -7.18 -6.87
N ASP A 70 -20.77 -7.49 -7.13
CA ASP A 70 -21.32 -7.57 -8.48
C ASP A 70 -21.30 -6.21 -9.18
N ASP A 71 -21.65 -5.14 -8.48
CA ASP A 71 -21.60 -3.78 -9.04
C ASP A 71 -20.17 -3.34 -9.35
N LEU A 72 -19.21 -3.69 -8.49
CA LEU A 72 -17.80 -3.41 -8.72
C LEU A 72 -17.29 -4.16 -9.96
N LEU A 73 -17.58 -5.46 -10.06
CA LEU A 73 -17.18 -6.29 -11.19
C LEU A 73 -17.84 -5.81 -12.49
N TYR A 74 -19.13 -5.51 -12.46
CA TYR A 74 -19.86 -4.97 -13.61
C TYR A 74 -19.22 -3.66 -14.10
N SER A 75 -18.96 -2.73 -13.18
CA SER A 75 -18.35 -1.44 -13.50
C SER A 75 -16.96 -1.61 -14.12
N LEU A 76 -16.08 -2.39 -13.48
CA LEU A 76 -14.71 -2.62 -13.95
C LEU A 76 -14.64 -3.45 -15.23
N SER A 77 -15.63 -4.32 -15.50
CA SER A 77 -15.65 -5.19 -16.69
C SER A 77 -15.72 -4.42 -18.00
N SER A 78 -16.31 -3.22 -17.97
CA SER A 78 -16.48 -2.35 -19.13
C SER A 78 -15.24 -1.48 -19.43
N LEU A 79 -14.29 -1.40 -18.49
CA LEU A 79 -13.16 -0.49 -18.56
C LEU A 79 -11.94 -1.16 -19.21
N PRO A 80 -11.14 -0.45 -20.00
CA PRO A 80 -9.87 -0.98 -20.50
C PRO A 80 -8.94 -1.36 -19.35
N ARG A 81 -8.42 -2.59 -19.37
CA ARG A 81 -7.54 -3.14 -18.32
C ARG A 81 -6.18 -2.44 -18.21
N GLN A 82 -5.86 -1.53 -19.12
CA GLN A 82 -4.61 -0.75 -19.12
C GLN A 82 -4.72 0.56 -18.32
N LEU A 83 -5.90 0.87 -17.78
CA LEU A 83 -6.11 2.07 -16.96
C LEU A 83 -5.58 1.86 -15.53
N ASN A 84 -5.27 2.97 -14.87
CA ASN A 84 -4.96 3.00 -13.44
C ASN A 84 -5.84 4.06 -12.78
N PHE A 85 -6.45 3.71 -11.65
CA PHE A 85 -7.30 4.62 -10.88
C PHE A 85 -6.52 5.11 -9.65
N ILE A 86 -5.92 6.29 -9.78
CA ILE A 86 -5.10 6.89 -8.73
C ILE A 86 -5.56 8.33 -8.54
N GLU A 87 -5.97 8.70 -7.33
CA GLU A 87 -6.25 10.08 -6.99
C GLU A 87 -4.93 10.86 -6.87
N HIS A 88 -4.78 11.92 -7.65
CA HIS A 88 -3.58 12.75 -7.60
C HIS A 88 -3.85 14.20 -8.02
N THR A 89 -3.06 15.12 -7.50
CA THR A 89 -2.98 16.51 -7.91
C THR A 89 -1.51 16.93 -8.02
N SER A 90 -1.22 17.84 -8.95
CA SER A 90 0.10 18.47 -9.04
C SER A 90 0.21 19.75 -8.22
N ASP A 91 -0.86 20.16 -7.53
CA ASP A 91 -0.81 21.26 -6.56
C ASP A 91 -0.32 20.72 -5.22
N ILE A 92 0.99 20.86 -4.99
CA ILE A 92 1.67 20.30 -3.81
C ILE A 92 1.63 21.28 -2.63
N GLY A 93 1.58 22.59 -2.90
CA GLY A 93 1.57 23.64 -1.89
C GLY A 93 2.58 23.42 -0.75
N TRP A 94 2.09 23.47 0.50
CA TRP A 94 2.91 23.31 1.71
C TRP A 94 3.56 21.92 1.85
N LYS A 95 3.01 20.88 1.19
CA LYS A 95 3.53 19.51 1.28
C LYS A 95 4.93 19.39 0.70
N GLU A 96 5.34 20.29 -0.19
CA GLU A 96 6.70 20.26 -0.76
C GLU A 96 7.75 20.44 0.36
N TYR A 97 7.56 21.43 1.23
CA TYR A 97 8.48 21.72 2.31
C TYR A 97 8.40 20.70 3.46
N GLN A 98 7.21 20.14 3.71
CA GLN A 98 6.97 19.22 4.82
C GLN A 98 7.16 17.74 4.47
N ARG A 99 7.09 17.35 3.19
CA ARG A 99 7.13 15.94 2.77
C ARG A 99 8.14 15.65 1.65
N ALA A 100 8.39 16.59 0.72
CA ALA A 100 9.31 16.33 -0.39
C ALA A 100 10.79 16.61 -0.05
N LYS A 101 11.05 17.69 0.69
CA LYS A 101 12.40 18.13 1.09
C LYS A 101 12.99 17.44 2.33
N PRO A 102 12.21 17.05 3.36
CA PRO A 102 12.79 16.41 4.54
C PRO A 102 13.38 15.03 4.24
N VAL A 103 14.37 14.65 5.04
CA VAL A 103 14.94 13.29 5.05
C VAL A 103 14.48 12.59 6.33
N ILE A 104 13.99 11.36 6.18
CA ILE A 104 13.49 10.54 7.28
C ILE A 104 14.23 9.22 7.36
N ILE A 105 14.42 8.71 8.56
CA ILE A 105 14.90 7.36 8.83
C ILE A 105 13.72 6.57 9.38
N ASP A 106 13.43 5.43 8.77
CA ASP A 106 12.40 4.50 9.21
C ASP A 106 13.04 3.31 9.92
N PRO A 107 12.94 3.23 11.26
CA PRO A 107 13.51 2.12 12.02
C PRO A 107 12.90 0.77 11.64
N GLY A 108 11.67 0.74 11.10
CA GLY A 108 11.03 -0.49 10.65
C GLY A 108 11.74 -1.19 9.49
N LEU A 109 12.73 -0.53 8.86
CA LEU A 109 13.56 -1.15 7.83
C LEU A 109 14.72 -2.00 8.39
N TYR A 110 15.17 -1.75 9.64
CA TYR A 110 16.33 -2.43 10.21
C TYR A 110 16.15 -2.93 11.65
N SER A 111 15.06 -2.56 12.32
CA SER A 111 14.74 -2.94 13.70
C SER A 111 13.43 -3.71 13.77
N LEU A 112 13.36 -4.67 14.70
CA LEU A 112 12.15 -5.40 15.03
C LEU A 112 11.30 -4.68 16.09
N HIS A 113 11.84 -3.63 16.71
CA HIS A 113 11.13 -2.81 17.68
C HIS A 113 10.40 -1.67 16.97
N LYS A 114 9.09 -1.61 17.17
CA LYS A 114 8.25 -0.55 16.60
C LYS A 114 8.57 0.79 17.27
N SER A 115 8.94 1.77 16.47
CA SER A 115 9.15 3.16 16.88
C SER A 115 8.73 4.10 15.74
N ASP A 116 8.52 5.37 16.06
CA ASP A 116 8.21 6.38 15.05
C ASP A 116 9.41 6.67 14.13
N VAL A 117 9.13 7.34 13.01
CA VAL A 117 10.16 7.82 12.09
C VAL A 117 11.01 8.92 12.74
N PHE A 118 12.31 8.89 12.46
CA PHE A 118 13.22 9.96 12.86
C PHE A 118 13.35 10.97 11.74
N TRP A 119 13.20 12.25 12.08
CA TRP A 119 13.41 13.36 11.17
C TRP A 119 14.85 13.84 11.29
N ILE A 120 15.53 13.95 10.16
CA ILE A 120 16.87 14.54 10.11
C ILE A 120 16.73 16.06 9.94
N THR A 121 17.61 16.83 10.56
CA THR A 121 17.67 18.29 10.45
C THR A 121 17.92 18.76 9.01
N GLU A 122 18.75 18.01 8.30
CA GLU A 122 19.17 18.24 6.93
C GLU A 122 18.04 17.93 5.94
N LYS A 123 17.97 18.77 4.89
CA LYS A 123 16.97 18.67 3.83
C LYS A 123 17.65 18.47 2.50
N ARG A 124 16.95 17.80 1.59
CA ARG A 124 17.35 17.64 0.19
C ARG A 124 16.60 18.62 -0.70
N SER A 125 17.16 18.88 -1.89
CA SER A 125 16.42 19.54 -2.97
C SER A 125 15.30 18.64 -3.48
N VAL A 126 14.28 19.27 -4.08
CA VAL A 126 13.23 18.55 -4.80
C VAL A 126 13.82 17.99 -6.09
N ALA A 127 13.39 16.78 -6.46
CA ALA A 127 13.83 16.17 -7.71
C ALA A 127 13.40 17.01 -8.91
N THR A 128 14.30 17.20 -9.87
CA THR A 128 14.05 17.98 -11.10
C THR A 128 13.78 17.10 -12.32
N ALA A 129 14.07 15.79 -12.24
CA ALA A 129 13.91 14.85 -13.34
C ALA A 129 12.45 14.42 -13.58
N TYR A 130 11.55 14.67 -12.63
CA TYR A 130 10.15 14.29 -12.71
C TYR A 130 9.26 15.24 -11.92
N LYS A 131 7.98 15.30 -12.29
CA LYS A 131 6.98 16.09 -11.57
C LYS A 131 6.45 15.29 -10.38
N LEU A 132 6.38 15.93 -9.22
CA LEU A 132 5.74 15.36 -8.04
C LEU A 132 4.23 15.55 -8.10
N PHE A 133 3.51 14.53 -7.65
CA PHE A 133 2.07 14.56 -7.44
C PHE A 133 1.77 14.12 -6.01
N THR A 134 0.68 14.61 -5.45
CA THR A 134 0.18 14.25 -4.11
C THR A 134 -1.29 13.92 -4.18
N ASP A 135 -1.79 13.15 -3.22
CA ASP A 135 -3.21 13.02 -2.98
C ASP A 135 -3.83 14.30 -2.40
N HIS A 136 -5.15 14.43 -2.51
CA HIS A 136 -5.88 15.60 -1.98
C HIS A 136 -6.06 15.54 -0.45
N LYS A 137 -5.71 14.43 0.21
CA LYS A 137 -5.88 14.27 1.65
C LYS A 137 -5.16 15.38 2.43
N LEU A 138 -5.98 16.18 3.10
CA LEU A 138 -5.67 17.14 4.15
C LEU A 138 -5.46 16.40 5.48
N CYS A 139 -4.54 15.44 5.55
CA CYS A 139 -4.21 14.74 6.80
C CYS A 139 -2.71 14.46 6.91
#